data_AF-A0A511H6R9-F1
#
_entry.id   AF-A0A511H6R9-F1
#
_cell.length_a   1.000
_cell.length_b   1.000
_cell.length_c   1.000
_cell.angle_alpha   90.00
_cell.angle_beta   90.00
_cell.angle_gamma   90.00
#
_symmetry.space_group_name_H-M   'P 1'
#
loop_
_entity.id
_entity.type
_entity.pdbx_description
1 polymer ?
#
loop_
_entity_poly.entity_id
_entity_poly.type
_entity_poly.pdbx_seq_one_letter_code
_entity_poly.pdbx_strand_id
1 'polypeptide(L)'
;MLDLKVVGQPQWHVFPEPGGITGLALLAESHLGIHTFPEHGFAALNVYCCRERPRPDFEALLARHLGTTACVVRELKRGVTA
;
A
#
# COMPACT_ATOMS: atom_id res chain seq x y z
N MET A 1 7.97 11.80 -5.67
CA MET A 1 7.06 10.63 -5.54
C MET A 1 7.96 9.39 -5.45
N LEU A 2 7.60 8.38 -4.65
CA LEU A 2 8.47 7.30 -4.11
C LEU A 2 9.45 6.56 -5.05
N ASP A 3 9.47 6.81 -6.36
CA ASP A 3 10.33 6.16 -7.37
C ASP A 3 10.26 4.62 -7.33
N LEU A 4 9.04 4.10 -7.21
CA LEU A 4 8.76 2.67 -7.17
C LEU A 4 8.83 2.14 -8.61
N LYS A 5 9.65 1.10 -8.82
CA LYS A 5 9.73 0.42 -10.11
C LYS A 5 8.80 -0.79 -10.11
N VAL A 6 7.61 -0.63 -10.67
CA VAL A 6 6.65 -1.72 -10.88
C VAL A 6 7.18 -2.66 -11.96
N VAL A 7 7.09 -3.97 -11.71
CA VAL A 7 7.45 -5.02 -12.66
C VAL A 7 6.17 -5.70 -13.13
N GLY A 8 5.93 -5.65 -14.44
CA GLY A 8 4.73 -6.23 -15.04
C GLY A 8 3.46 -5.45 -14.74
N GLN A 9 2.32 -6.09 -14.96
CA GLN A 9 1.01 -5.50 -14.69
C GLN A 9 0.57 -5.83 -13.26
N PRO A 10 0.16 -4.82 -12.47
CA PRO A 10 -0.47 -5.06 -11.18
C PRO A 10 -1.69 -5.96 -11.33
N GLN A 11 -1.86 -6.89 -10.39
CA GLN A 11 -3.03 -7.75 -10.33
C GLN A 11 -4.09 -7.11 -9.45
N TRP A 12 -5.34 -7.20 -9.89
CA TRP A 12 -6.49 -6.66 -9.19
C TRP A 12 -7.58 -7.71 -9.11
N HIS A 13 -8.21 -7.80 -7.94
CA HIS A 13 -9.39 -8.61 -7.73
C HIS A 13 -10.45 -7.77 -7.04
N VAL A 14 -11.65 -7.72 -7.63
CA VAL A 14 -12.83 -7.07 -7.06
C VAL A 14 -13.69 -8.17 -6.48
N PHE A 15 -13.99 -8.08 -5.19
CA PHE A 15 -14.82 -9.05 -4.50
C PHE A 15 -16.31 -8.73 -4.71
N PRO A 16 -17.19 -9.74 -4.73
CA PRO A 16 -18.63 -9.52 -4.68
C PRO A 16 -19.04 -8.90 -3.33
N GLU A 17 -20.33 -8.58 -3.16
CA GLU A 17 -20.89 -8.04 -1.90
C GLU A 17 -20.34 -8.74 -0.65
N PRO A 18 -19.85 -7.99 0.37
CA PRO A 18 -20.01 -6.54 0.59
C PRO A 18 -19.11 -5.63 -0.27
N GLY A 19 -18.35 -6.21 -1.21
CA GLY A 19 -17.47 -5.52 -2.13
C GLY A 19 -16.02 -5.56 -1.66
N GLY A 20 -15.23 -4.58 -2.12
CA GLY A 20 -13.82 -4.46 -1.77
C GLY A 20 -12.90 -4.91 -2.90
N ILE A 21 -11.63 -4.53 -2.77
CA ILE A 21 -10.60 -4.74 -3.78
C ILE A 21 -9.32 -5.22 -3.10
N THR A 22 -8.68 -6.22 -3.69
CA THR A 22 -7.26 -6.50 -3.45
C THR A 22 -6.46 -6.11 -4.69
N GLY A 23 -5.46 -5.26 -4.50
CA GLY A 23 -4.49 -4.88 -5.51
C GLY A 23 -3.09 -5.28 -5.09
N LEU A 24 -2.32 -5.86 -6.02
CA LEU A 24 -0.93 -6.23 -5.79
C LEU A 24 -0.07 -5.83 -6.98
N ALA A 25 0.89 -4.94 -6.74
CA ALA A 25 1.92 -4.59 -7.70
C ALA A 25 3.26 -5.20 -7.26
N LEU A 26 3.83 -6.03 -8.14
CA LEU A 26 5.19 -6.52 -7.96
C LEU A 26 6.15 -5.35 -8.18
N LEU A 27 7.09 -5.16 -7.26
CA LEU A 27 8.14 -4.17 -7.41
C LEU A 27 9.45 -4.88 -7.74
N ALA A 28 10.38 -4.17 -8.39
CA ALA A 28 11.70 -4.72 -8.71
C ALA A 28 12.43 -5.30 -7.49
N GLU A 29 12.13 -4.80 -6.30
CA GLU A 29 12.71 -5.26 -5.04
C GLU A 29 11.64 -5.33 -3.93
N SER A 30 10.54 -6.08 -4.16
CA SER A 30 9.48 -6.52 -3.21
C SER A 30 8.06 -6.30 -3.77
N HIS A 31 7.15 -5.58 -3.09
CA HIS A 31 5.75 -5.43 -3.49
C HIS A 31 5.05 -4.22 -2.86
N LEU A 32 3.97 -3.80 -3.51
CA LEU A 32 2.97 -2.88 -3.00
C LEU A 32 1.62 -3.60 -3.00
N GLY A 33 0.97 -3.69 -1.85
CA GLY A 33 -0.34 -4.33 -1.69
C GLY A 33 -1.37 -3.38 -1.10
N ILE A 34 -2.61 -3.45 -1.56
CA ILE A 34 -3.76 -2.76 -0.95
C ILE A 34 -4.93 -3.74 -0.80
N HIS A 35 -5.62 -3.65 0.33
CA HIS A 35 -6.87 -4.36 0.61
C HIS A 35 -7.90 -3.37 1.13
N THR A 36 -9.10 -3.36 0.55
CA THR A 36 -10.20 -2.50 1.01
C THR A 36 -11.35 -3.31 1.58
N PHE A 37 -11.98 -2.75 2.62
CA PHE A 37 -13.10 -3.32 3.36
C PHE A 37 -14.20 -2.24 3.44
N PRO A 38 -15.02 -2.07 2.37
CA PRO A 38 -16.00 -1.00 2.29
C PRO A 38 -17.00 -0.99 3.44
N GLU A 39 -17.42 -2.16 3.91
CA GLU A 39 -18.34 -2.35 5.02
C GLU A 39 -17.81 -1.78 6.36
N HIS A 40 -16.50 -1.56 6.44
CA HIS A 40 -15.82 -0.94 7.58
C HIS A 40 -15.29 0.46 7.28
N GLY A 41 -15.44 0.97 6.05
CA GLY A 41 -14.81 2.21 5.61
C GLY A 41 -13.28 2.18 5.73
N PHE A 42 -12.66 1.00 5.58
CA PHE A 42 -11.26 0.75 5.89
C PHE A 42 -10.45 0.30 4.68
N ALA A 43 -9.17 0.69 4.65
CA ALA A 43 -8.20 0.18 3.69
C ALA A 43 -6.85 -0.07 4.38
N ALA A 44 -6.23 -1.21 4.07
CA ALA A 44 -4.88 -1.56 4.48
C ALA A 44 -3.94 -1.44 3.27
N LEU A 45 -2.97 -0.54 3.34
CA LEU A 45 -1.91 -0.38 2.35
C LEU A 45 -0.58 -0.90 2.92
N ASN A 46 0.14 -1.70 2.15
CA ASN A 46 1.49 -2.16 2.49
C ASN A 46 2.47 -1.79 1.39
N VAL A 47 3.44 -0.94 1.74
CA VAL A 47 4.61 -0.66 0.89
C VAL A 47 5.80 -1.40 1.48
N TYR A 48 6.14 -2.55 0.92
CA TYR A 48 7.39 -3.21 1.22
C TYR A 48 8.44 -2.66 0.26
N CYS A 49 9.65 -2.34 0.73
CA CYS A 49 10.77 -1.89 -0.10
C CYS A 49 12.09 -2.34 0.51
N CYS A 50 13.05 -2.77 -0.31
CA CYS A 50 14.40 -3.15 0.16
C CYS A 50 15.35 -1.96 0.35
N ARG A 51 15.11 -0.83 -0.32
CA ARG A 51 15.96 0.37 -0.21
C ARG A 51 15.32 1.40 0.70
N GLU A 52 16.15 2.02 1.54
CA GLU A 52 15.74 3.19 2.33
C GLU A 52 15.38 4.34 1.40
N ARG A 53 14.24 4.98 1.69
CA ARG A 53 13.67 6.05 0.88
C ARG A 53 13.13 7.12 1.83
N PRO A 54 13.11 8.40 1.42
CA PRO A 54 12.41 9.42 2.18
C PRO A 54 10.97 9.00 2.42
N ARG A 55 10.55 9.04 3.68
CA ARG A 55 9.16 8.82 4.07
C ARG A 55 8.30 9.90 3.40
N PRO A 56 7.38 9.55 2.49
CA PRO A 56 6.42 10.51 1.97
C PRO A 56 5.39 10.84 3.06
N ASP A 57 4.68 11.94 2.87
CA ASP A 57 3.49 12.24 3.66
C ASP A 57 2.37 11.26 3.26
N PHE A 58 2.38 10.07 3.87
CA PHE A 58 1.42 9.02 3.60
C PHE A 58 0.02 9.45 3.99
N GLU A 59 -0.10 10.21 5.08
CA GLU A 59 -1.35 10.76 5.57
C GLU A 59 -2.00 11.68 4.52
N ALA A 60 -1.26 12.66 3.99
CA ALA A 60 -1.77 13.53 2.94
C ALA A 60 -2.03 12.78 1.62
N LEU A 61 -1.19 11.81 1.26
CA LEU A 61 -1.38 11.00 0.07
C LEU A 61 -2.67 10.17 0.14
N LEU A 62 -2.93 9.52 1.28
CA LEU A 62 -4.11 8.69 1.49
C LEU A 62 -5.37 9.55 1.65
N ALA A 63 -5.29 10.68 2.35
CA ALA A 63 -6.39 11.65 2.42
C ALA A 63 -6.79 12.13 1.02
N ARG A 64 -5.81 12.47 0.17
CA ARG A 64 -6.06 12.93 -1.20
C ARG A 64 -6.68 11.87 -2.09
N HIS A 65 -6.19 10.62 -2.02
CA HIS A 65 -6.56 9.57 -2.99
C HIS A 65 -7.72 8.69 -2.53
N LEU A 66 -7.88 8.49 -1.22
CA LEU A 66 -8.92 7.63 -0.65
C LEU A 66 -9.94 8.39 0.21
N GLY A 67 -9.82 9.72 0.35
CA GLY A 67 -10.70 10.50 1.22
C GLY A 67 -10.56 10.17 2.70
N THR A 68 -9.40 9.62 3.10
CA THR A 68 -9.16 9.14 4.47
C THR A 68 -9.22 10.28 5.49
N THR A 69 -10.03 10.10 6.54
CA THR A 69 -10.14 11.04 7.68
C THR A 69 -9.22 10.68 8.85
N ALA A 70 -8.78 9.41 8.93
CA ALA A 70 -7.84 8.93 9.94
C ALA A 70 -6.86 7.91 9.33
N CYS A 71 -5.56 8.09 9.57
CA CYS A 71 -4.51 7.25 9.02
C CYS A 71 -3.55 6.81 10.13
N VAL A 72 -3.19 5.54 10.15
CA VAL A 72 -2.15 4.99 11.03
C VAL A 72 -1.05 4.39 10.17
N VAL A 73 0.12 5.03 10.20
CA VAL A 73 1.30 4.58 9.45
C VAL A 73 2.25 3.88 10.41
N ARG A 74 2.60 2.63 10.10
CA ARG A 74 3.60 1.87 10.85
C ARG A 74 4.76 1.53 9.93
N GLU A 75 5.94 2.01 10.29
CA GLU A 75 7.18 1.66 9.61
C GLU A 75 7.91 0.59 10.40
N LEU A 76 8.34 -0.45 9.69
CA LEU A 76 9.05 -1.55 10.28
C LEU A 76 10.30 -1.83 9.45
N LYS A 77 11.47 -1.60 10.03
CA LYS A 77 12.74 -2.00 9.41
C LYS A 77 12.81 -3.52 9.35
N ARG A 78 13.20 -4.06 8.20
CA ARG A 78 13.31 -5.50 7.92
C ARG A 78 14.76 -5.84 7.61
N GLY A 79 15.22 -7.00 8.08
CA GLY A 79 16.60 -7.45 7.94
C GLY A 79 17.10 -8.07 9.25
N VAL A 80 18.14 -8.90 9.15
CA VAL A 80 18.90 -9.38 10.30
C VAL A 80 20.01 -8.35 10.52
N THR A 81 20.12 -7.76 11.71
CA THR A 81 21.39 -7.15 12.13
C THR A 81 22.45 -8.24 12.02
N ALA A 82 23.43 -8.04 11.16
CA ALA A 82 24.63 -8.88 11.16
C ALA A 82 25.27 -8.87 12.55
#